data_AF-A0A937NTP9-F1
#
_entry.id   AF-A0A937NTP9-F1
#
_cell.length_a   1.000
_cell.length_b   1.000
_cell.length_c   1.000
_cell.angle_alpha   90.00
_cell.angle_beta   90.00
_cell.angle_gamma   90.00
#
_symmetry.space_group_name_H-M   'P 1'
#
loop_
_entity.id
_entity.type
_entity.pdbx_description
1 polymer ?
#
loop_
_entity_poly.entity_id
_entity_poly.type
_entity_poly.pdbx_seq_one_letter_code
_entity_poly.pdbx_strand_id
1 'polypeptide(L)'
;MIRRPGRLGLVRLKDWVCPLVPRTVIRTQQKEGYLERLGRYIERNGLRAGLVEERPWEYRFCSAGAYVDGKDDGLVAVARHPVWGDLSMKQPKRRRAYAAFLFDDADAREDDPGFKSTKDVVGDDAFTANTRRDNGRSTSRGQGRRRLTGK
;
A
#
# COMPACT_ATOMS: atom_id res chain seq x y z
N MET A 1 -46.55 33.14 -20.18
CA MET A 1 -45.61 33.65 -19.16
C MET A 1 -44.41 32.71 -19.11
N ILE A 2 -43.34 33.08 -19.81
CA ILE A 2 -42.19 32.21 -20.10
C ILE A 2 -41.20 32.27 -18.93
N ARG A 3 -40.98 31.14 -18.25
CA ARG A 3 -39.94 30.98 -17.22
C ARG A 3 -38.55 31.11 -17.88
N ARG A 4 -37.74 32.08 -17.44
CA ARG A 4 -36.33 32.17 -17.84
C ARG A 4 -35.49 31.13 -17.06
N PRO A 5 -34.56 30.42 -17.72
CA PRO A 5 -33.72 29.41 -17.08
C PRO A 5 -32.61 30.03 -16.22
N GLY A 6 -32.22 29.31 -15.18
CA GLY A 6 -31.20 29.71 -14.21
C GLY A 6 -29.83 29.95 -14.82
N ARG A 7 -29.16 31.01 -14.35
CA ARG A 7 -27.73 31.22 -14.59
C ARG A 7 -26.95 30.13 -13.87
N LEU A 8 -26.46 29.15 -14.61
CA LEU A 8 -25.31 28.35 -14.19
C LEU A 8 -24.11 29.29 -14.04
N GLY A 9 -23.76 29.60 -12.79
CA GLY A 9 -22.56 30.34 -12.47
C GLY A 9 -21.33 29.56 -12.93
N LEU A 10 -20.58 30.15 -13.85
CA LEU A 10 -19.28 29.67 -14.27
C LEU A 10 -18.32 29.79 -13.07
N VAL A 11 -18.11 28.71 -12.32
CA VAL A 11 -17.08 28.68 -11.27
C VAL A 11 -15.72 28.73 -11.97
N ARG A 12 -14.97 29.81 -11.76
CA ARG A 12 -13.61 29.92 -12.25
C ARG A 12 -12.78 28.82 -11.58
N LEU A 13 -12.08 28.02 -12.37
CA LEU A 13 -11.22 26.93 -11.89
C LEU A 13 -10.12 27.37 -10.89
N LYS A 14 -9.92 28.68 -10.74
CA LYS A 14 -8.97 29.33 -9.82
C LYS A 14 -9.42 29.24 -8.35
N ASP A 15 -10.72 29.12 -8.13
CA ASP A 15 -11.34 29.18 -6.81
C ASP A 15 -11.59 27.76 -6.25
N TRP A 16 -11.19 26.72 -7.00
CA TRP A 16 -11.23 25.34 -6.53
C TRP A 16 -9.99 25.04 -5.69
N VAL A 17 -10.05 25.41 -4.41
CA VAL A 17 -9.12 24.90 -3.41
C VAL A 17 -9.52 23.45 -3.15
N CYS A 18 -8.77 22.49 -3.72
CA CYS A 18 -8.97 21.08 -3.41
C CYS A 18 -8.79 20.89 -1.90
N PRO A 19 -9.86 20.52 -1.15
CA PRO A 19 -9.76 20.34 0.27
C PRO A 19 -8.93 19.07 0.51
N LEU A 20 -7.73 19.27 1.03
CA LEU A 20 -6.99 18.26 1.80
C LEU A 20 -6.68 16.96 1.02
N VAL A 21 -5.75 17.01 0.06
CA VAL A 21 -4.94 15.83 -0.23
C VAL A 21 -3.81 15.85 0.80
N PRO A 22 -3.74 14.91 1.78
CA PRO A 22 -2.69 14.94 2.78
C PRO A 22 -1.33 14.85 2.08
N ARG A 23 -0.39 15.71 2.49
CA ARG A 23 1.02 15.63 2.09
C ARG A 23 1.46 14.17 2.29
N THR A 24 1.83 13.49 1.21
CA THR A 24 2.31 12.11 1.30
C THR A 24 3.68 12.14 1.96
N VAL A 25 3.71 11.92 3.27
CA VAL A 25 4.93 11.77 4.05
C VAL A 25 5.41 10.33 3.88
N ILE A 26 6.61 10.15 3.35
CA ILE A 26 7.27 8.84 3.37
C ILE A 26 7.58 8.55 4.84
N ARG A 27 7.03 7.45 5.37
CA ARG A 27 7.19 7.07 6.77
C ARG A 27 8.35 6.12 6.94
N THR A 28 9.15 6.33 7.97
CA THR A 28 10.24 5.42 8.37
C THR A 28 9.77 4.54 9.52
N GLN A 29 10.01 3.23 9.40
CA GLN A 29 9.52 2.21 10.33
C GLN A 29 10.66 1.30 10.75
N GLN A 30 10.85 1.13 12.05
CA GLN A 30 11.70 0.11 12.66
C GLN A 30 10.82 -0.71 13.60
N LYS A 31 10.29 -1.80 13.06
CA LYS A 31 9.49 -2.76 13.82
C LYS A 31 9.76 -4.16 13.28
N GLU A 32 9.94 -5.11 14.18
CA GLU A 32 10.06 -6.51 13.82
C GLU A 32 8.80 -7.00 13.09
N GLY A 33 8.98 -7.84 12.08
CA GLY A 33 7.87 -8.35 11.26
C GLY A 33 7.22 -7.30 10.35
N TYR A 34 7.72 -6.06 10.28
CA TYR A 34 7.07 -4.99 9.51
C TYR A 34 7.01 -5.29 8.01
N LEU A 35 8.07 -5.85 7.44
CA LEU A 35 8.13 -6.13 6.00
C LEU A 35 7.17 -7.25 5.60
N GLU A 36 7.03 -8.27 6.43
CA GLU A 36 6.09 -9.37 6.27
C GLU A 36 4.64 -8.85 6.33
N ARG A 37 4.34 -8.05 7.36
CA ARG A 37 3.04 -7.36 7.51
C ARG A 37 2.73 -6.45 6.33
N LEU A 38 3.70 -5.67 5.88
CA LEU A 38 3.56 -4.79 4.71
C LEU A 38 3.31 -5.60 3.44
N GLY A 39 4.04 -6.69 3.24
CA GLY A 39 3.82 -7.62 2.13
C GLY A 39 2.39 -8.14 2.14
N ARG A 40 1.92 -8.67 3.28
CA ARG A 40 0.54 -9.15 3.44
C ARG A 40 -0.49 -8.05 3.13
N TYR A 41 -0.28 -6.85 3.64
CA TYR A 41 -1.14 -5.70 3.39
C TYR A 41 -1.25 -5.38 1.90
N ILE A 42 -0.11 -5.34 1.19
CA ILE A 42 -0.06 -5.04 -0.25
C ILE A 42 -0.81 -6.11 -1.04
N GLU A 43 -0.55 -7.38 -0.77
CA GLU A 43 -1.17 -8.49 -1.50
C GLU A 43 -2.68 -8.53 -1.28
N ARG A 44 -3.15 -8.20 -0.06
CA ARG A 44 -4.59 -8.11 0.29
C ARG A 44 -5.27 -6.83 -0.19
N ASN A 45 -4.55 -5.86 -0.74
CA ASN A 45 -5.14 -4.55 -1.07
C ASN A 45 -6.28 -4.66 -2.10
N GLY A 46 -6.16 -5.60 -3.06
CA GLY A 46 -7.23 -5.89 -4.03
C GLY A 46 -8.54 -6.32 -3.36
N LEU A 47 -8.49 -7.21 -2.36
CA LEU A 47 -9.66 -7.63 -1.58
C LEU A 47 -10.23 -6.46 -0.77
N ARG A 48 -9.36 -5.70 -0.10
CA ARG A 48 -9.76 -4.56 0.74
C ARG A 48 -10.44 -3.45 -0.05
N ALA A 49 -10.00 -3.25 -1.29
CA ALA A 49 -10.56 -2.28 -2.22
C ALA A 49 -11.82 -2.80 -2.94
N GLY A 50 -12.23 -4.06 -2.72
CA GLY A 50 -13.36 -4.67 -3.41
C GLY A 50 -13.13 -4.90 -4.90
N LEU A 51 -11.86 -5.00 -5.34
CA LEU A 51 -11.49 -5.29 -6.73
C LEU A 51 -11.53 -6.79 -7.05
N VAL A 52 -11.44 -7.62 -6.00
CA VAL A 52 -11.61 -9.07 -6.02
C VAL A 52 -12.37 -9.46 -4.75
N GLU A 53 -13.05 -10.61 -4.77
CA GLU A 53 -13.99 -10.99 -3.70
C GLU A 53 -13.41 -12.05 -2.76
N GLU A 54 -12.75 -13.07 -3.29
CA GLU A 54 -12.37 -14.25 -2.49
C GLU A 54 -10.86 -14.36 -2.26
N ARG A 55 -10.04 -14.20 -3.30
CA ARG A 55 -8.61 -14.52 -3.22
C ARG A 55 -7.73 -13.32 -3.60
N PRO A 56 -6.70 -12.97 -2.79
CA PRO A 56 -5.82 -11.84 -3.08
C PRO A 56 -5.16 -11.94 -4.48
N TRP A 57 -4.73 -13.14 -4.86
CA TRP A 57 -4.02 -13.42 -6.11
C TRP A 57 -4.90 -13.46 -7.37
N GLU A 58 -6.22 -13.28 -7.24
CA GLU A 58 -7.08 -13.05 -8.41
C GLU A 58 -6.88 -11.65 -9.00
N TYR A 59 -6.34 -10.72 -8.19
CA TYR A 59 -6.07 -9.38 -8.66
C TYR A 59 -4.83 -9.39 -9.57
N ARG A 60 -5.00 -8.94 -10.82
CA ARG A 60 -3.95 -9.01 -11.86
C ARG A 60 -2.61 -8.39 -11.46
N PHE A 61 -2.61 -7.36 -10.61
CA PHE A 61 -1.41 -6.64 -10.19
C PHE A 61 -0.92 -7.05 -8.79
N CYS A 62 -1.27 -8.27 -8.36
CA CYS A 62 -0.87 -8.90 -7.11
C CYS A 62 0.26 -9.91 -7.39
N SER A 63 1.35 -9.88 -6.61
CA SER A 63 2.44 -10.84 -6.75
C SER A 63 2.13 -12.20 -6.10
N ALA A 64 1.09 -12.27 -5.26
CA ALA A 64 0.70 -13.49 -4.55
C ALA A 64 0.46 -14.70 -5.46
N GLY A 65 0.05 -14.49 -6.73
CA GLY A 65 -0.18 -15.57 -7.69
C GLY A 65 1.10 -16.37 -8.01
N ALA A 66 2.26 -15.72 -8.03
CA ALA A 66 3.53 -16.40 -8.23
C ALA A 66 3.89 -17.33 -7.07
N TYR A 67 3.53 -16.93 -5.84
CA TYR A 67 3.80 -17.72 -4.64
C TYR A 67 2.77 -18.84 -4.45
N VAL A 68 1.49 -18.58 -4.66
CA VAL A 68 0.40 -19.53 -4.35
C VAL A 68 0.16 -20.51 -5.50
N ASP A 69 -0.03 -19.99 -6.72
CA ASP A 69 -0.32 -20.81 -7.90
C ASP A 69 0.97 -21.31 -8.58
N GLY A 70 2.10 -20.65 -8.34
CA GLY A 70 3.34 -20.91 -9.06
C GLY A 70 3.33 -20.37 -10.49
N LYS A 71 2.48 -19.39 -10.78
CA LYS A 71 2.42 -18.73 -12.08
C LYS A 71 3.59 -17.77 -12.21
N ASP A 72 4.54 -18.10 -13.07
CA ASP A 72 5.64 -17.20 -13.42
C ASP A 72 5.14 -16.14 -14.40
N ASP A 73 5.22 -14.88 -13.99
CA ASP A 73 4.87 -13.70 -14.79
C ASP A 73 6.11 -12.99 -15.35
N GLY A 74 7.32 -13.52 -15.11
CA GLY A 74 8.60 -12.94 -15.48
C GLY A 74 9.03 -11.74 -14.63
N LEU A 75 8.24 -11.34 -13.63
CA LEU A 75 8.52 -10.21 -12.75
C LEU A 75 8.89 -10.67 -11.33
N VAL A 76 8.22 -11.70 -10.82
CA VAL A 76 8.38 -12.15 -9.43
C VAL A 76 9.46 -13.22 -9.31
N ALA A 77 10.64 -12.83 -8.81
CA ALA A 77 11.70 -13.77 -8.45
C ALA A 77 11.43 -14.41 -7.07
N VAL A 78 10.50 -15.36 -7.00
CA VAL A 78 10.05 -16.03 -5.76
C VAL A 78 11.24 -16.58 -4.92
N ALA A 79 12.29 -17.09 -5.56
CA ALA A 79 13.47 -17.62 -4.89
C ALA A 79 14.30 -16.56 -4.13
N ARG A 80 14.13 -15.26 -4.45
CA ARG A 80 14.85 -14.15 -3.80
C ARG A 80 14.07 -13.54 -2.64
N HIS A 81 12.85 -14.00 -2.38
CA HIS A 81 12.05 -13.47 -1.30
C HIS A 81 12.65 -13.87 0.06
N PRO A 82 12.94 -12.91 0.97
CA PRO A 82 13.78 -13.14 2.16
C PRO A 82 13.34 -14.30 3.04
N VAL A 83 12.03 -14.45 3.26
CA VAL A 83 11.45 -15.47 4.16
C VAL A 83 10.85 -16.67 3.41
N TRP A 84 10.99 -16.74 2.09
CA TRP A 84 10.35 -17.80 1.31
C TRP A 84 10.97 -19.17 1.59
N GLY A 85 12.29 -19.24 1.77
CA GLY A 85 12.99 -20.46 2.13
C GLY A 85 12.48 -21.06 3.45
N ASP A 86 12.21 -20.21 4.43
CA ASP A 86 11.95 -20.56 5.82
C ASP A 86 10.55 -21.12 6.05
N LEU A 87 9.59 -20.79 5.19
CA LEU A 87 8.19 -21.23 5.30
C LEU A 87 8.04 -22.76 5.25
N SER A 88 8.85 -23.46 4.44
CA SER A 88 8.89 -24.93 4.42
C SER A 88 9.98 -25.46 3.48
N MET A 89 10.49 -26.66 3.77
CA MET A 89 11.38 -27.41 2.86
C MET A 89 10.67 -27.95 1.61
N LYS A 90 9.34 -28.17 1.65
CA LYS A 90 8.57 -28.75 0.55
C LYS A 90 7.75 -27.67 -0.17
N GLN A 91 7.91 -27.55 -1.48
CA GLN A 91 7.19 -26.54 -2.28
C GLN A 91 5.67 -26.53 -2.04
N PRO A 92 4.94 -27.66 -2.11
CA PRO A 92 3.49 -27.63 -1.88
C PRO A 92 3.09 -27.15 -0.48
N LYS A 93 3.90 -27.47 0.54
CA LYS A 93 3.69 -26.98 1.91
C LYS A 93 3.95 -25.48 2.00
N ARG A 94 4.99 -25.00 1.32
CA ARG A 94 5.36 -23.58 1.28
C ARG A 94 4.25 -22.72 0.69
N ARG A 95 3.68 -23.14 -0.44
CA ARG A 95 2.55 -22.44 -1.10
C ARG A 95 1.33 -22.37 -0.17
N ARG A 96 0.98 -23.48 0.49
CA ARG A 96 -0.11 -23.52 1.48
C ARG A 96 0.16 -22.62 2.67
N ALA A 97 1.39 -22.61 3.20
CA ALA A 97 1.79 -21.74 4.30
C ALA A 97 1.67 -20.26 3.92
N TYR A 98 2.11 -19.89 2.71
CA TYR A 98 1.98 -18.51 2.23
C TYR A 98 0.51 -18.10 2.02
N ALA A 99 -0.31 -18.98 1.43
CA ALA A 99 -1.74 -18.74 1.30
C ALA A 99 -2.42 -18.55 2.67
N ALA A 100 -2.09 -19.40 3.65
CA ALA A 100 -2.60 -19.29 5.01
C ALA A 100 -2.16 -17.97 5.68
N PHE A 101 -0.90 -17.57 5.51
CA PHE A 101 -0.38 -16.29 5.97
C PHE A 101 -1.17 -15.10 5.41
N LEU A 102 -1.56 -15.12 4.14
CA LEU A 102 -2.37 -14.06 3.55
C LEU A 102 -3.79 -13.99 4.13
N PHE A 103 -4.38 -15.13 4.50
CA PHE A 103 -5.73 -15.21 5.07
C PHE A 103 -5.78 -15.08 6.59
N ASP A 104 -4.65 -15.05 7.29
CA ASP A 104 -4.64 -14.88 8.74
C ASP A 104 -5.15 -13.48 9.12
N ASP A 105 -6.39 -13.47 9.63
CA ASP A 105 -7.16 -12.28 9.99
C ASP A 105 -6.82 -11.70 11.36
N ALA A 106 -6.17 -12.47 12.24
CA ALA A 106 -5.75 -11.96 13.55
C ALA A 106 -4.63 -10.92 13.34
N ASP A 107 -3.60 -11.32 12.62
CA ASP A 107 -2.49 -10.46 12.22
C ASP A 107 -2.93 -9.29 11.33
N ALA A 108 -3.86 -9.51 10.40
CA ALA A 108 -4.33 -8.46 9.50
C ALA A 108 -5.14 -7.36 10.23
N ARG A 109 -5.75 -7.67 11.37
CA ARG A 109 -6.36 -6.65 12.25
C ARG A 109 -5.30 -5.87 13.02
N GLU A 110 -4.22 -6.51 13.44
CA GLU A 110 -3.08 -5.84 14.09
C GLU A 110 -2.27 -4.95 13.15
N ASP A 111 -2.40 -5.18 11.84
CA ASP A 111 -1.79 -4.39 10.76
C ASP A 111 -2.32 -2.96 10.66
N ASP A 112 -3.63 -2.82 10.77
CA ASP A 112 -4.34 -1.59 10.43
C ASP A 112 -3.93 -0.36 11.25
N PRO A 113 -3.76 -0.43 12.59
CA PRO A 113 -3.34 0.73 13.39
C PRO A 113 -1.96 1.27 13.00
N GLY A 114 -1.03 0.38 12.63
CA GLY A 114 0.32 0.77 12.20
C GLY A 114 0.32 1.49 10.85
N PHE A 115 -0.47 0.99 9.89
CA PHE A 115 -0.58 1.59 8.56
C PHE A 115 -1.43 2.87 8.53
N LYS A 116 -2.36 3.04 9.49
CA LYS A 116 -3.21 4.24 9.65
C LYS A 116 -2.62 5.33 10.56
N SER A 117 -1.54 5.04 11.29
CA SER A 117 -0.87 6.02 12.17
C SER A 117 -0.53 7.32 11.43
N THR A 118 -0.61 8.47 12.11
CA THR A 118 -0.21 9.78 11.55
C THR A 118 1.26 10.12 11.81
N LYS A 119 1.98 9.29 12.56
CA LYS A 119 3.41 9.49 12.86
C LYS A 119 4.26 9.31 11.60
N ASP A 120 5.23 10.19 11.42
CA ASP A 120 6.19 10.15 10.32
C ASP A 120 7.35 9.16 10.57
N VAL A 121 7.68 8.94 11.85
CA VAL A 121 8.66 7.94 12.29
C VAL A 121 8.03 7.03 13.35
N VAL A 122 8.23 5.72 13.22
CA VAL A 122 7.82 4.71 14.21
C VAL A 122 8.99 3.77 14.44
N GLY A 123 9.42 3.66 15.69
CA GLY A 123 10.56 2.84 16.12
C GLY A 123 10.93 3.18 17.55
N ASP A 124 12.07 2.69 18.01
CA ASP A 124 12.59 3.05 19.33
C ASP A 124 13.08 4.52 19.36
N ASP A 125 13.40 5.01 20.56
CA ASP A 125 13.81 6.40 20.75
C ASP A 125 15.14 6.70 20.04
N ALA A 126 16.08 5.74 20.01
CA ALA A 126 17.37 5.90 19.37
C ALA A 126 17.21 6.01 17.85
N PHE A 127 16.40 5.15 17.25
CA PHE A 127 16.06 5.17 15.83
C PHE A 127 15.28 6.42 15.46
N THR A 128 14.32 6.84 16.29
CA THR A 128 13.55 8.06 16.06
C THR A 128 14.46 9.29 16.09
N ALA A 129 15.36 9.37 17.07
CA ALA A 129 16.35 10.44 17.18
C ALA A 129 17.32 10.43 16.00
N ASN A 130 17.84 9.26 15.61
CA ASN A 130 18.79 9.13 14.52
C ASN A 130 18.14 9.47 13.16
N THR A 131 16.94 8.97 12.91
CA THR A 131 16.18 9.26 11.68
C THR A 131 15.88 10.74 11.53
N ARG A 132 15.52 11.43 12.63
CA ARG A 132 15.28 12.88 12.62
C ARG A 132 16.56 13.69 12.43
N ARG A 133 17.69 13.19 12.94
CA ARG A 133 19.02 13.78 12.75
C ARG A 133 19.48 13.65 11.30
N ASP A 134 19.34 12.46 10.72
CA ASP A 134 19.90 12.12 9.40
C ASP A 134 19.04 12.62 8.23
N ASN A 135 17.71 12.61 8.37
CA ASN A 135 16.80 12.98 7.27
C ASN A 135 16.24 14.41 7.37
N GLY A 136 16.54 15.16 8.44
CA GLY A 136 15.86 16.43 8.75
C GLY A 136 14.35 16.25 8.94
N ARG A 137 13.56 17.33 8.80
CA ARG A 137 12.09 17.20 8.66
C ARG A 137 11.80 16.33 7.44
N SER A 138 11.02 15.28 7.62
CA SER A 138 10.48 14.44 6.56
C SER A 138 9.96 15.33 5.42
N THR A 139 10.71 15.38 4.32
CA THR A 139 10.41 16.30 3.22
C THR A 139 9.17 15.80 2.50
N SER A 140 8.11 16.60 2.50
CA SER A 140 6.98 16.38 1.62
C SER A 140 7.50 16.43 0.19
N ARG A 141 7.49 15.31 -0.54
CA ARG A 141 7.75 15.35 -1.98
C ARG A 141 6.70 16.28 -2.60
N GLY A 142 7.15 17.38 -3.20
CA GLY A 142 6.29 18.22 -4.03
C GLY A 142 5.69 17.36 -5.13
N GLN A 143 4.37 17.47 -5.35
CA GLN A 143 3.66 16.67 -6.34
C GLN A 143 4.36 16.73 -7.71
N GLY A 144 4.51 15.56 -8.35
CA GLY A 144 4.80 15.49 -9.77
C GLY A 144 3.76 16.29 -10.56
N ARG A 145 4.23 17.20 -11.42
CA ARG A 145 3.39 18.04 -12.27
C ARG A 145 2.52 17.15 -13.16
N ARG A 146 1.19 17.26 -13.06
CA ARG A 146 0.25 16.58 -13.98
C ARG A 146 0.64 16.93 -15.43
N ARG A 147 0.96 15.92 -16.25
CA ARG A 147 0.97 16.11 -17.71
C ARG A 147 -0.49 16.32 -18.13
N LEU A 148 -0.78 17.47 -18.72
CA LEU A 148 -2.04 17.72 -19.40
C LEU A 148 -2.10 16.73 -20.57
N THR A 149 -3.02 15.77 -20.52
CA THR A 149 -3.40 15.00 -21.70
C THR A 149 -4.08 15.95 -22.67
N GLY A 150 -3.39 16.30 -23.75
CA GLY A 150 -3.96 17.04 -24.87
C GLY A 150 -5.04 16.20 -25.55
N LYS A 151 -6.18 16.85 -25.84
CA LYS A 151 -7.14 16.39 -26.84
C LYS A 151 -6.65 16.79 -28.22
#